data_AF-A0A101HMC4-F1
#
_entry.id   AF-A0A101HMC4-F1
#
_cell.length_a   1.000
_cell.length_b   1.000
_cell.length_c   1.000
_cell.angle_alpha   90.00
_cell.angle_beta   90.00
_cell.angle_gamma   90.00
#
_symmetry.space_group_name_H-M   'P 1'
#
loop_
_entity.id
_entity.type
_entity.pdbx_description
1 polymer ?
#
loop_
_entity_poly.entity_id
_entity_poly.type
_entity_poly.pdbx_seq_one_letter_code
_entity_poly.pdbx_strand_id
1 'polypeptide(L)'
;MNIILTFFYFLSLFYLTADAVIAANFSAEQLSFNSEIMLTIFVLCNLLLYVVNKIRYPKAVIKFNHYFLLPFSFLLSVIIILHNNYPGLLPITLTHSYKKIINIFILSGFMLFIHQKFSEKRDRYIYTGGVFLLVFCIGIYLINYDLLRRIIREDGLFEYLQAVLFFICSYLALKVSLLLKKKRDKVPATLFILLGITFFFVAFEEISWGQRVLDIQTPDVISELNTQNELTIHNLEPIQKVLHQLFMFAGFYGAFGGMVVKKISKTFFKKVKLFFPEKKLFFYFLPILAFYFTYDYLFIYLEYIFGNISQIYVWRWQEIAETHLAIGFFLHMLNVRKKLINKKHT
;
A
#
# COMPACT_ATOMS: atom_id res chain seq x y z
N MET A 1 -11.72 1.30 -29.45
CA MET A 1 -11.27 1.34 -28.04
C MET A 1 -10.37 0.16 -27.66
N ASN A 2 -10.82 -1.10 -27.77
CA ASN A 2 -10.01 -2.28 -27.36
C ASN A 2 -8.68 -2.39 -28.14
N ILE A 3 -8.70 -2.12 -29.45
CA ILE A 3 -7.51 -2.13 -30.31
C ILE A 3 -6.52 -1.06 -29.86
N ILE A 4 -6.99 0.18 -29.64
CA ILE A 4 -6.16 1.31 -29.18
C ILE A 4 -5.50 1.00 -27.83
N LEU A 5 -6.27 0.48 -26.86
CA LEU A 5 -5.73 0.12 -25.54
C LEU A 5 -4.71 -1.01 -25.59
N THR A 6 -4.96 -2.01 -26.46
CA THR A 6 -4.05 -3.13 -26.67
C THR A 6 -2.76 -2.65 -27.34
N PHE A 7 -2.89 -1.81 -28.37
CA PHE A 7 -1.76 -1.18 -29.03
C PHE A 7 -0.93 -0.37 -28.03
N PHE A 8 -1.58 0.48 -27.22
CA PHE A 8 -0.87 1.29 -26.23
C PHE A 8 -0.19 0.47 -25.14
N TYR A 9 -0.79 -0.66 -24.73
CA TYR A 9 -0.16 -1.63 -23.83
C TYR A 9 1.12 -2.23 -24.43
N PHE A 10 1.06 -2.72 -25.67
CA PHE A 10 2.23 -3.30 -26.34
C PHE A 10 3.27 -2.25 -26.69
N LEU A 11 2.86 -1.03 -27.03
CA LEU A 11 3.75 0.11 -27.22
C LEU A 11 4.50 0.43 -25.91
N SER A 12 3.76 0.48 -24.80
CA SER A 12 4.34 0.67 -23.46
C SER A 12 5.36 -0.41 -23.12
N LEU A 13 4.98 -1.68 -23.33
CA LEU A 13 5.86 -2.82 -23.13
C LEU A 13 7.10 -2.77 -24.02
N PHE A 14 6.94 -2.40 -25.30
CA PHE A 14 8.03 -2.33 -26.27
C PHE A 14 9.11 -1.35 -25.84
N TYR A 15 8.76 -0.09 -25.57
CA TYR A 15 9.78 0.90 -25.18
C TYR A 15 10.35 0.66 -23.79
N LEU A 16 9.58 0.11 -22.84
CA LEU A 16 10.14 -0.33 -21.56
C LEU A 16 11.18 -1.43 -21.76
N THR A 17 10.90 -2.38 -22.66
CA THR A 17 11.83 -3.47 -22.99
C THR A 17 13.05 -2.96 -23.76
N ALA A 18 12.84 -2.04 -24.71
CA ALA A 18 13.91 -1.43 -25.48
C ALA A 18 14.85 -0.61 -24.59
N ASP A 19 14.30 0.19 -23.68
CA ASP A 19 15.10 0.92 -22.68
C ASP A 19 15.84 -0.03 -21.73
N ALA A 20 15.24 -1.18 -21.41
CA ALA A 20 15.86 -2.17 -20.52
C ALA A 20 17.02 -2.93 -21.20
N VAL A 21 16.88 -3.28 -22.48
CA VAL A 21 17.73 -4.27 -23.15
C VAL A 21 18.59 -3.66 -24.26
N ILE A 22 18.05 -2.73 -25.05
CA ILE A 22 18.71 -2.18 -26.24
C ILE A 22 19.62 -1.01 -25.86
N ALA A 23 19.04 0.06 -25.30
CA ALA A 23 19.78 1.25 -24.87
C ALA A 23 18.96 2.01 -23.82
N ALA A 24 19.59 2.48 -22.74
CA ALA A 24 18.87 3.10 -21.61
C ALA A 24 17.94 4.27 -21.98
N ASN A 25 18.27 4.99 -23.05
CA ASN A 25 17.56 6.17 -23.55
C ASN A 25 16.90 5.93 -24.91
N PHE A 26 16.71 4.67 -25.34
CA PHE A 26 16.14 4.34 -26.64
C PHE A 26 14.80 5.06 -26.89
N SER A 27 13.90 5.06 -25.91
CA SER A 27 12.63 5.79 -25.99
C SER A 27 12.81 7.30 -26.10
N ALA A 28 13.76 7.89 -25.37
CA ALA A 28 14.05 9.32 -25.41
C ALA A 28 14.55 9.74 -26.79
N GLU A 29 15.41 8.94 -27.42
CA GLU A 29 15.94 9.20 -28.76
C GLU A 29 14.85 9.09 -29.84
N GLN A 30 13.94 8.12 -29.70
CA GLN A 30 12.90 7.88 -30.72
C GLN A 30 11.65 8.74 -30.55
N LEU A 31 11.28 9.08 -29.31
CA LEU A 31 10.01 9.75 -28.97
C LEU A 31 10.19 11.12 -28.31
N SER A 32 11.43 11.55 -28.03
CA SER A 32 11.74 12.76 -27.24
C SER A 32 11.27 12.71 -25.77
N PHE A 33 10.85 11.56 -25.27
CA PHE A 33 10.51 11.35 -23.85
C PHE A 33 10.78 9.91 -23.40
N ASN A 34 11.00 9.73 -22.09
CA ASN A 34 11.36 8.44 -21.52
C ASN A 34 10.16 7.49 -21.38
N SER A 35 10.41 6.18 -21.41
CA SER A 35 9.38 5.15 -21.22
C SER A 35 8.64 5.20 -19.87
N GLU A 36 9.21 5.81 -18.81
CA GLU A 36 8.52 6.08 -17.55
C GLU A 36 7.32 7.03 -17.72
N ILE A 37 7.48 8.06 -18.56
CA ILE A 37 6.40 9.01 -18.85
C ILE A 37 5.26 8.27 -19.56
N MET A 38 5.60 7.42 -20.51
CA MET A 38 4.61 6.59 -21.19
C MET A 38 3.91 5.62 -20.25
N LEU A 39 4.64 4.94 -19.35
CA LEU A 39 4.05 4.07 -18.33
C LEU A 39 3.10 4.86 -17.42
N THR A 40 3.48 6.06 -17.01
CA THR A 40 2.66 6.93 -16.16
C THR A 40 1.36 7.32 -16.87
N ILE A 41 1.45 7.74 -18.13
CA ILE A 41 0.29 8.05 -18.98
C ILE A 41 -0.59 6.79 -19.14
N PHE A 42 0.02 5.63 -19.37
CA PHE A 42 -0.69 4.34 -19.45
C PHE A 42 -1.49 4.03 -18.19
N VAL A 43 -0.86 4.15 -17.02
CA VAL A 43 -1.50 3.90 -15.73
C VAL A 43 -2.66 4.88 -15.52
N LEU A 44 -2.44 6.18 -15.70
CA LEU A 44 -3.47 7.22 -15.49
C LEU A 44 -4.66 7.05 -16.43
N CYS A 45 -4.41 6.88 -17.74
CA CYS A 45 -5.47 6.67 -18.73
C CYS A 45 -6.30 5.42 -18.41
N ASN A 46 -5.66 4.33 -18.01
CA ASN A 46 -6.39 3.13 -17.62
C ASN A 46 -7.13 3.31 -16.29
N LEU A 47 -6.59 4.01 -15.29
CA LEU A 47 -7.33 4.30 -14.06
C LEU A 47 -8.64 5.04 -14.37
N LEU A 48 -8.59 6.06 -15.25
CA LEU A 48 -9.77 6.81 -15.68
C LEU A 48 -10.77 5.92 -16.43
N LEU A 49 -10.30 5.10 -17.37
CA LEU A 49 -11.15 4.20 -18.16
C LEU A 49 -11.76 3.07 -17.30
N TYR A 50 -11.03 2.58 -16.30
CA TYR A 50 -11.49 1.55 -15.39
C TYR A 50 -12.69 2.04 -14.58
N VAL A 51 -12.57 3.26 -14.05
CA VAL A 51 -13.61 3.92 -13.25
C VAL A 51 -14.93 4.03 -14.02
N VAL A 52 -14.86 4.42 -15.31
CA VAL A 52 -16.04 4.52 -16.19
C VAL A 52 -16.45 3.18 -16.83
N ASN A 53 -15.84 2.07 -16.42
CA ASN A 53 -16.12 0.71 -16.92
C ASN A 53 -15.96 0.57 -18.45
N LYS A 54 -15.00 1.31 -19.03
CA LYS A 54 -14.70 1.30 -20.47
C LYS A 54 -13.46 0.46 -20.81
N ILE A 55 -12.71 -0.05 -19.83
CA ILE A 55 -11.59 -0.95 -20.12
C ILE A 55 -12.07 -2.29 -20.65
N ARG A 56 -11.51 -2.69 -21.79
CA ARG A 56 -11.69 -4.01 -22.39
C ARG A 56 -10.42 -4.45 -23.11
N TYR A 57 -9.66 -5.35 -22.50
CA TYR A 57 -8.53 -6.03 -23.13
C TYR A 57 -8.94 -7.39 -23.71
N PRO A 58 -8.36 -7.83 -24.84
CA PRO A 58 -8.59 -9.16 -25.38
C PRO A 58 -8.13 -10.26 -24.41
N LYS A 59 -8.89 -11.35 -24.29
CA LYS A 59 -8.55 -12.50 -23.42
C LYS A 59 -7.14 -13.03 -23.65
N ALA A 60 -6.66 -13.03 -24.89
CA ALA A 60 -5.31 -13.45 -25.24
C ALA A 60 -4.23 -12.60 -24.55
N VAL A 61 -4.38 -11.27 -24.58
CA VAL A 61 -3.44 -10.33 -23.93
C VAL A 61 -3.41 -10.54 -22.42
N ILE A 62 -4.57 -10.77 -21.82
CA ILE A 62 -4.72 -11.00 -20.38
C ILE A 62 -4.02 -12.29 -19.96
N LYS A 63 -4.24 -13.38 -20.72
CA LYS A 63 -3.60 -14.67 -20.50
C LYS A 63 -2.08 -14.55 -20.67
N PHE A 64 -1.62 -13.92 -21.75
CA PHE A 64 -0.20 -13.66 -21.98
C PHE A 64 0.43 -12.91 -20.80
N ASN A 65 -0.22 -11.83 -20.34
CA ASN A 65 0.27 -11.09 -19.19
C ASN A 65 0.34 -11.96 -17.93
N HIS A 66 -0.75 -12.66 -17.60
CA HIS A 66 -0.86 -13.40 -16.34
C HIS A 66 0.06 -14.61 -16.26
N TYR A 67 0.17 -15.38 -17.35
CA TYR A 67 0.93 -16.64 -17.34
C TYR A 67 2.39 -16.49 -17.77
N PHE A 68 2.74 -15.41 -18.49
CA PHE A 68 4.10 -15.21 -18.99
C PHE A 68 4.73 -13.93 -18.47
N LEU A 69 4.21 -12.76 -18.85
CA LEU A 69 4.91 -11.49 -18.58
C LEU A 69 5.06 -11.20 -17.08
N LEU A 70 4.01 -11.40 -16.29
CA LEU A 70 4.01 -11.12 -14.86
C LEU A 70 5.01 -11.98 -14.08
N PRO A 71 4.96 -13.33 -14.14
CA PRO A 71 5.91 -14.16 -13.41
C PRO A 71 7.35 -13.94 -13.91
N PHE A 72 7.55 -13.75 -15.22
CA PHE A 72 8.87 -13.49 -15.79
C PHE A 72 9.46 -12.16 -15.31
N SER A 73 8.69 -11.07 -15.42
CA SER A 73 9.15 -9.74 -14.97
C SER A 73 9.33 -9.65 -13.46
N PHE A 74 8.54 -10.38 -12.67
CA PHE A 74 8.75 -10.51 -11.23
C PHE A 74 10.08 -11.21 -10.91
N LEU A 75 10.31 -12.40 -11.48
CA LEU A 75 11.55 -13.14 -11.28
C LEU A 75 12.77 -12.32 -11.70
N LEU A 76 12.69 -11.66 -12.87
CA LEU A 76 13.77 -10.82 -13.36
C LEU A 76 14.01 -9.60 -12.46
N SER A 77 12.95 -8.99 -11.93
CA SER A 77 13.07 -7.89 -10.95
C SER A 77 13.77 -8.35 -9.67
N VAL A 78 13.45 -9.54 -9.16
CA VAL A 78 14.13 -10.12 -8.00
C VAL A 78 15.61 -10.38 -8.29
N ILE A 79 15.92 -11.03 -9.41
CA ILE A 79 17.30 -11.30 -9.86
C ILE A 79 18.10 -9.99 -9.96
N ILE A 80 17.50 -8.94 -10.51
CA ILE A 80 18.11 -7.63 -10.67
C ILE A 80 18.37 -6.94 -9.35
N ILE A 81 17.39 -6.94 -8.44
CA ILE A 81 17.57 -6.31 -7.13
C ILE A 81 18.68 -7.04 -6.38
N LEU A 82 18.74 -8.36 -6.48
CA LEU A 82 19.83 -9.17 -5.94
C LEU A 82 21.17 -8.84 -6.61
N HIS A 83 21.26 -8.76 -7.94
CA HIS A 83 22.51 -8.43 -8.63
C HIS A 83 23.00 -7.00 -8.32
N ASN A 84 22.11 -6.01 -8.34
CA ASN A 84 22.49 -4.61 -8.12
C ASN A 84 23.00 -4.37 -6.70
N ASN A 85 22.40 -5.05 -5.71
CA ASN A 85 22.88 -4.99 -4.35
C ASN A 85 24.08 -5.94 -4.14
N TYR A 86 24.21 -7.01 -4.94
CA TYR A 86 25.25 -8.07 -4.85
C TYR A 86 25.80 -8.52 -6.19
N PRO A 87 26.70 -7.74 -6.81
CA PRO A 87 27.28 -8.10 -8.11
C PRO A 87 28.07 -9.43 -8.07
N GLY A 88 28.55 -9.86 -6.90
CA GLY A 88 29.27 -11.13 -6.71
C GLY A 88 28.40 -12.37 -6.54
N LEU A 89 27.10 -12.24 -6.23
CA LEU A 89 26.20 -13.38 -6.01
C LEU A 89 25.70 -13.97 -7.33
N LEU A 90 25.55 -13.10 -8.34
CA LEU A 90 25.08 -13.43 -9.68
C LEU A 90 25.93 -12.63 -10.66
N PRO A 91 26.96 -13.21 -11.30
CA PRO A 91 27.79 -12.54 -12.29
C PRO A 91 27.01 -12.39 -13.61
N ILE A 92 26.00 -11.54 -13.60
CA ILE A 92 25.16 -11.24 -14.75
C ILE A 92 25.61 -9.87 -15.27
N THR A 93 26.01 -9.79 -16.53
CA THR A 93 26.14 -8.51 -17.23
C THR A 93 24.74 -8.00 -17.55
N LEU A 94 24.09 -7.37 -16.57
CA LEU A 94 22.76 -6.79 -16.76
C LEU A 94 22.86 -5.50 -17.59
N THR A 95 21.94 -5.41 -18.56
CA THR A 95 21.83 -4.35 -19.55
C THR A 95 21.49 -2.99 -18.92
N HIS A 96 21.69 -1.94 -19.74
CA HIS A 96 21.87 -0.52 -19.39
C HIS A 96 20.88 0.15 -18.41
N SER A 97 19.69 -0.39 -18.12
CA SER A 97 18.73 0.25 -17.18
C SER A 97 17.80 -0.73 -16.46
N TYR A 98 18.26 -1.23 -15.31
CA TYR A 98 17.53 -2.18 -14.46
C TYR A 98 16.19 -1.67 -13.92
N LYS A 99 16.04 -0.34 -13.75
CA LYS A 99 14.78 0.30 -13.32
C LYS A 99 13.64 0.02 -14.30
N LYS A 100 13.95 -0.15 -15.58
CA LYS A 100 12.96 -0.40 -16.64
C LYS A 100 12.33 -1.78 -16.51
N ILE A 101 13.06 -2.75 -15.96
CA ILE A 101 12.54 -4.11 -15.74
C ILE A 101 11.53 -4.13 -14.59
N ILE A 102 11.79 -3.36 -13.53
CA ILE A 102 10.80 -3.13 -12.46
C ILE A 102 9.55 -2.45 -13.05
N ASN A 103 9.73 -1.49 -13.96
CA ASN A 103 8.61 -0.84 -14.65
C ASN A 103 7.77 -1.80 -15.52
N ILE A 104 8.39 -2.82 -16.14
CA ILE A 104 7.66 -3.90 -16.83
C ILE A 104 6.83 -4.71 -15.83
N PHE A 105 7.37 -5.02 -14.65
CA PHE A 105 6.61 -5.69 -13.59
C PHE A 105 5.43 -4.83 -13.12
N ILE A 106 5.62 -3.51 -12.95
CA ILE A 106 4.54 -2.57 -12.62
C ILE A 106 3.45 -2.57 -13.70
N LEU A 107 3.83 -2.44 -14.98
CA LEU A 107 2.90 -2.52 -16.11
C LEU A 107 2.08 -3.82 -16.08
N SER A 108 2.77 -4.95 -15.85
CA SER A 108 2.16 -6.27 -15.82
C SER A 108 1.25 -6.49 -14.61
N GLY A 109 1.64 -5.99 -13.43
CA GLY A 109 0.82 -6.01 -12.22
C GLY A 109 -0.42 -5.14 -12.36
N PHE A 110 -0.30 -3.99 -13.01
CA PHE A 110 -1.42 -3.09 -13.29
C PHE A 110 -2.45 -3.71 -14.24
N MET A 111 -2.04 -4.61 -15.14
CA MET A 111 -2.99 -5.42 -15.89
C MET A 111 -3.84 -6.30 -14.97
N LEU A 112 -3.36 -6.81 -13.84
CA LEU A 112 -4.24 -7.53 -12.90
C LEU A 112 -5.25 -6.61 -12.21
N PHE A 113 -4.83 -5.39 -11.85
CA PHE A 113 -5.68 -4.36 -11.25
C PHE A 113 -6.94 -4.14 -12.09
N ILE A 114 -6.79 -3.87 -13.39
CA ILE A 114 -7.91 -3.49 -14.27
C ILE A 114 -8.86 -4.67 -14.57
N HIS A 115 -8.47 -5.91 -14.27
CA HIS A 115 -9.30 -7.10 -14.45
C HIS A 115 -10.23 -7.38 -13.28
N GLN A 116 -9.97 -6.77 -12.12
CA GLN A 116 -10.86 -6.91 -10.98
C GLN A 116 -12.21 -6.28 -11.30
N LYS A 117 -13.30 -7.04 -11.16
CA LYS A 117 -14.66 -6.56 -11.44
C LYS A 117 -15.41 -6.27 -10.13
N PHE A 118 -16.18 -5.18 -10.14
CA PHE A 118 -17.12 -4.82 -9.09
C PHE A 118 -18.48 -4.51 -9.72
N SER A 119 -19.55 -5.01 -9.10
CA SER A 119 -20.93 -4.73 -9.51
C SER A 119 -21.27 -3.26 -9.33
N GLU A 120 -20.93 -2.70 -8.17
CA GLU A 120 -21.21 -1.32 -7.81
C GLU A 120 -20.16 -0.35 -8.36
N LYS A 121 -20.62 0.75 -8.97
CA LYS A 121 -19.74 1.83 -9.45
C LYS A 121 -18.88 2.41 -8.31
N ARG A 122 -19.48 2.59 -7.13
CA ARG A 122 -18.80 3.07 -5.92
C ARG A 122 -17.61 2.19 -5.53
N ASP A 123 -17.75 0.88 -5.65
CA ASP A 123 -16.70 -0.04 -5.24
C ASP A 123 -15.49 0.01 -6.19
N ARG A 124 -15.72 0.29 -7.49
CA ARG A 124 -14.63 0.61 -8.44
C ARG A 124 -13.90 1.88 -8.05
N TYR A 125 -14.63 2.96 -7.73
CA TYR A 125 -14.02 4.22 -7.28
C TYR A 125 -13.13 4.03 -6.06
N ILE A 126 -13.63 3.30 -5.05
CA ILE A 126 -12.87 3.00 -3.83
C ILE A 126 -11.59 2.25 -4.18
N TYR A 127 -11.68 1.19 -4.98
CA TYR A 127 -10.52 0.38 -5.39
C TYR A 127 -9.47 1.17 -6.16
N THR A 128 -9.91 2.04 -7.09
CA THR A 128 -9.04 2.96 -7.83
C THR A 128 -8.42 4.01 -6.94
N GLY A 129 -9.14 4.51 -5.93
CA GLY A 129 -8.63 5.55 -5.02
C GLY A 129 -7.31 5.17 -4.34
N GLY A 130 -7.14 3.91 -3.94
CA GLY A 130 -5.90 3.44 -3.31
C GLY A 130 -4.70 3.52 -4.25
N VAL A 131 -4.85 3.10 -5.50
CA VAL A 131 -3.75 3.20 -6.49
C VAL A 131 -3.53 4.64 -6.94
N PHE A 132 -4.61 5.42 -7.08
CA PHE A 132 -4.52 6.81 -7.45
C PHE A 132 -3.71 7.63 -6.43
N LEU A 133 -3.91 7.39 -5.13
CA LEU A 133 -3.16 8.06 -4.07
C LEU A 133 -1.65 7.79 -4.18
N LEU A 134 -1.23 6.53 -4.39
CA LEU A 134 0.19 6.21 -4.65
C LEU A 134 0.74 6.95 -5.86
N VAL A 135 0.05 6.88 -7.00
CA VAL A 135 0.50 7.52 -8.24
C VAL A 135 0.54 9.04 -8.09
N PHE A 136 -0.40 9.63 -7.35
CA PHE A 136 -0.43 11.05 -7.05
C PHE A 136 0.78 11.47 -6.21
N CYS A 137 1.10 10.75 -5.13
CA CYS A 137 2.30 11.01 -4.32
C CYS A 137 3.59 10.86 -5.12
N ILE A 138 3.68 9.85 -5.99
CA ILE A 138 4.80 9.69 -6.93
C ILE A 138 4.89 10.88 -7.90
N GLY A 139 3.75 11.35 -8.43
CA GLY A 139 3.71 12.54 -9.27
C GLY A 139 4.25 13.78 -8.58
N ILE A 140 3.86 14.02 -7.32
CA ILE A 140 4.40 15.13 -6.52
C ILE A 140 5.90 14.94 -6.29
N TYR A 141 6.36 13.74 -5.93
CA TYR A 141 7.79 13.43 -5.76
C TYR A 141 8.61 13.84 -6.98
N LEU A 142 8.11 13.52 -8.19
CA LEU A 142 8.80 13.78 -9.44
C LEU A 142 8.79 15.27 -9.85
N ILE A 143 7.74 16.01 -9.51
CA ILE A 143 7.59 17.43 -9.88
C ILE A 143 8.23 18.36 -8.84
N ASN A 144 8.00 18.09 -7.57
CA ASN A 144 8.44 18.93 -6.45
C ASN A 144 8.66 18.08 -5.20
N TYR A 145 9.89 17.55 -5.08
CA TYR A 145 10.29 16.74 -3.94
C TYR A 145 10.16 17.46 -2.59
N ASP A 146 10.48 18.77 -2.54
CA ASP A 146 10.43 19.53 -1.29
C ASP A 146 8.99 19.76 -0.82
N LEU A 147 8.04 19.91 -1.74
CA LEU A 147 6.63 19.93 -1.41
C LEU A 147 6.20 18.61 -0.79
N LEU A 148 6.56 17.47 -1.40
CA LEU A 148 6.22 16.16 -0.83
C LEU A 148 6.82 16.05 0.58
N ARG A 149 8.12 16.33 0.73
CA ARG A 149 8.84 16.26 2.01
C ARG A 149 8.17 17.06 3.12
N ARG A 150 7.60 18.24 2.83
CA ARG A 150 6.88 19.05 3.82
C ARG A 150 5.54 18.44 4.25
N ILE A 151 4.91 17.65 3.38
CA ILE A 151 3.62 17.00 3.65
C ILE A 151 3.82 15.73 4.48
N ILE A 152 4.90 14.98 4.21
CA ILE A 152 5.21 13.66 4.80
C ILE A 152 6.33 13.69 5.87
N ARG A 153 6.68 14.86 6.40
CA ARG A 153 7.64 14.95 7.52
C ARG A 153 6.94 14.61 8.83
N GLU A 154 7.74 14.38 9.87
CA GLU A 154 7.28 14.42 11.26
C GLU A 154 6.53 15.73 11.54
N ASP A 155 5.40 15.63 12.24
CA ASP A 155 4.38 16.66 12.42
C ASP A 155 3.81 17.20 11.11
N GLY A 156 3.79 16.34 10.09
CA GLY A 156 3.26 16.63 8.77
C GLY A 156 1.75 16.53 8.70
N LEU A 157 1.20 16.94 7.56
CA LEU A 157 -0.23 16.82 7.29
C LEU A 157 -0.71 15.36 7.30
N PHE A 158 0.18 14.42 6.95
CA PHE A 158 -0.15 12.99 6.88
C PHE A 158 -0.32 12.38 8.27
N GLU A 159 0.58 12.64 9.22
CA GLU A 159 0.45 12.16 10.60
C GLU A 159 -0.83 12.69 11.27
N TYR A 160 -1.11 14.00 11.17
CA TYR A 160 -2.37 14.55 11.70
C TYR A 160 -3.60 13.93 11.02
N LEU A 161 -3.53 13.66 9.72
CA LEU A 161 -4.61 12.97 9.02
C LEU A 161 -4.78 11.53 9.52
N GLN A 162 -3.68 10.78 9.69
CA GLN A 162 -3.69 9.43 10.22
C GLN A 162 -4.29 9.40 11.63
N ALA A 163 -3.83 10.28 12.52
CA ALA A 163 -4.34 10.44 13.88
C ALA A 163 -5.87 10.68 13.90
N VAL A 164 -6.35 11.64 13.10
CA VAL A 164 -7.79 11.94 12.99
C VAL A 164 -8.56 10.73 12.44
N LEU A 165 -8.05 10.07 11.40
CA LEU A 165 -8.70 8.90 10.82
C LEU A 165 -8.77 7.74 11.80
N PHE A 166 -7.69 7.44 12.52
CA PHE A 166 -7.67 6.39 13.54
C PHE A 166 -8.56 6.72 14.73
N PHE A 167 -8.61 7.99 15.16
CA PHE A 167 -9.53 8.42 16.22
C PHE A 167 -11.00 8.21 15.80
N ILE A 168 -11.35 8.58 14.57
CA ILE A 168 -12.69 8.32 14.03
C ILE A 168 -12.93 6.80 13.91
N CYS A 169 -11.94 6.02 13.49
CA CYS A 169 -12.04 4.56 13.44
C CYS A 169 -12.33 3.96 14.82
N SER A 170 -11.65 4.45 15.86
CA SER A 170 -11.87 4.04 17.25
C SER A 170 -13.34 4.25 17.63
N TYR A 171 -13.84 5.47 17.45
CA TYR A 171 -15.22 5.81 17.73
C TYR A 171 -16.22 4.93 16.95
N LEU A 172 -15.98 4.73 15.65
CA LEU A 172 -16.84 3.90 14.80
C LEU A 172 -16.81 2.43 15.26
N ALA A 173 -15.66 1.90 15.67
CA ALA A 173 -15.50 0.52 16.11
C ALA A 173 -16.26 0.27 17.43
N LEU A 174 -16.15 1.20 18.38
CA LEU A 174 -16.93 1.17 19.61
C LEU A 174 -18.44 1.23 19.31
N LYS A 175 -18.89 2.12 18.41
CA LYS A 175 -20.30 2.15 17.98
C LYS A 175 -20.76 0.85 17.32
N VAL A 176 -19.95 0.27 16.43
CA VAL A 176 -20.23 -1.01 15.77
C VAL A 176 -20.34 -2.12 16.82
N SER A 177 -19.46 -2.15 17.82
CA SER A 177 -19.51 -3.12 18.91
C SER A 177 -20.83 -3.05 19.68
N LEU A 178 -21.32 -1.85 19.99
CA LEU A 178 -22.59 -1.66 20.69
C LEU A 178 -23.78 -2.16 19.87
N LEU A 179 -23.75 -1.94 18.55
CA LEU A 179 -24.78 -2.47 17.63
C LEU A 179 -24.76 -4.00 17.57
N LEU A 180 -23.57 -4.61 17.56
CA LEU A 180 -23.41 -6.07 17.54
C LEU A 180 -23.80 -6.71 18.87
N LYS A 181 -23.47 -6.09 20.02
CA LYS A 181 -23.93 -6.53 21.34
C LYS A 181 -25.46 -6.58 21.41
N LYS A 182 -26.15 -5.55 20.89
CA LYS A 182 -27.62 -5.52 20.81
C LYS A 182 -28.20 -6.66 19.96
N LYS A 183 -27.47 -7.11 18.93
CA LYS A 183 -27.84 -8.25 18.08
C LYS A 183 -27.42 -9.61 18.66
N ARG A 184 -26.89 -9.65 19.90
CA ARG A 184 -26.35 -10.84 20.59
C ARG A 184 -25.14 -11.49 19.89
N ASP A 185 -24.48 -10.77 18.98
CA ASP A 185 -23.28 -11.21 18.28
C ASP A 185 -22.02 -10.93 19.13
N LYS A 186 -21.85 -11.67 20.23
CA LYS A 186 -20.82 -11.40 21.25
C LYS A 186 -19.39 -11.39 20.70
N VAL A 187 -19.02 -12.38 19.87
CA VAL A 187 -17.65 -12.52 19.34
C VAL A 187 -17.24 -11.32 18.47
N PRO A 188 -17.95 -10.96 17.38
CA PRO A 188 -17.55 -9.80 16.60
C PRO A 188 -17.68 -8.51 17.41
N ALA A 189 -18.62 -8.40 18.34
CA ALA A 189 -18.68 -7.24 19.23
C ALA A 189 -17.39 -7.05 20.05
N THR A 190 -16.86 -8.12 20.65
CA THR A 190 -15.59 -8.07 21.38
C THR A 190 -14.42 -7.70 20.47
N LEU A 191 -14.35 -8.28 19.26
CA LEU A 191 -13.30 -7.94 18.29
C LEU A 191 -13.31 -6.44 17.93
N PHE A 192 -14.49 -5.83 17.76
CA PHE A 192 -14.60 -4.40 17.49
C PHE A 192 -14.30 -3.50 18.71
N ILE A 193 -14.46 -4.00 19.94
CA ILE A 193 -13.98 -3.28 21.14
C ILE A 193 -12.47 -3.26 21.15
N LEU A 194 -11.83 -4.41 20.98
CA LEU A 194 -10.38 -4.51 20.92
C LEU A 194 -9.81 -3.62 19.81
N LEU A 195 -10.41 -3.67 18.62
CA LEU A 195 -10.02 -2.83 17.49
C LEU A 195 -10.22 -1.33 17.79
N GLY A 196 -11.30 -0.97 18.49
CA GLY A 196 -11.55 0.42 18.91
C GLY A 196 -10.50 0.94 19.89
N ILE A 197 -10.09 0.11 20.84
CA ILE A 197 -9.00 0.42 21.77
C ILE A 197 -7.69 0.55 21.00
N THR A 198 -7.35 -0.41 20.13
CA THR A 198 -6.14 -0.35 19.30
C THR A 198 -6.06 0.93 18.48
N PHE A 199 -7.14 1.31 17.78
CA PHE A 199 -7.15 2.56 17.01
C PHE A 199 -7.06 3.81 17.88
N PHE A 200 -7.59 3.78 19.10
CA PHE A 200 -7.42 4.89 20.03
C PHE A 200 -5.94 5.06 20.38
N PHE A 201 -5.26 3.97 20.75
CA PHE A 201 -3.83 4.00 21.03
C PHE A 201 -3.03 4.50 19.83
N VAL A 202 -3.22 3.91 18.64
CA VAL A 202 -2.52 4.35 17.41
C VAL A 202 -2.76 5.83 17.14
N ALA A 203 -4.01 6.32 17.22
CA ALA A 203 -4.32 7.72 16.95
C ALA A 203 -3.58 8.71 17.85
N PHE A 204 -3.39 8.37 19.13
CA PHE A 204 -2.68 9.22 20.07
C PHE A 204 -1.17 9.06 19.94
N GLU A 205 -0.67 7.88 19.60
CA GLU A 205 0.74 7.68 19.25
C GLU A 205 1.15 8.57 18.06
N GLU A 206 0.33 8.68 17.00
CA GLU A 206 0.62 9.55 15.83
C GLU A 206 0.76 11.05 16.16
N ILE A 207 0.28 11.51 17.32
CA ILE A 207 0.40 12.92 17.76
C ILE A 207 1.12 13.04 19.10
N SER A 208 1.89 12.01 19.45
CA SER A 208 2.68 11.93 20.67
C SER A 208 1.89 12.27 21.92
N TRP A 209 0.69 11.69 22.03
CA TRP A 209 -0.27 11.89 23.11
C TRP A 209 -0.70 13.34 23.33
N GLY A 210 -0.54 14.19 22.31
CA GLY A 210 -0.81 15.63 22.42
C GLY A 210 0.28 16.41 23.15
N GLN A 211 1.44 15.79 23.42
CA GLN A 211 2.56 16.40 24.13
C GLN A 211 2.94 17.77 23.54
N ARG A 212 3.09 17.85 22.21
CA ARG A 212 3.46 19.07 21.50
C ARG A 212 2.38 20.15 21.53
N VAL A 213 1.11 19.74 21.47
CA VAL A 213 -0.04 20.67 21.50
C VAL A 213 -0.24 21.26 22.90
N LEU A 214 0.09 20.50 23.93
CA LEU A 214 -0.10 20.86 25.33
C LEU A 214 1.19 21.35 26.01
N ASP A 215 2.29 21.48 25.26
CA ASP A 215 3.62 21.88 25.73
C ASP A 215 4.10 21.06 26.95
N ILE A 216 3.81 19.75 26.94
CA ILE A 216 4.19 18.83 28.01
C ILE A 216 5.66 18.47 27.85
N GLN A 217 6.46 18.73 28.89
CA GLN A 217 7.86 18.35 28.93
C GLN A 217 8.01 16.82 29.06
N THR A 218 8.99 16.25 28.37
CA THR A 218 9.30 14.82 28.45
C THR A 218 9.89 14.51 29.81
N PRO A 219 9.31 13.60 30.61
CA PRO A 219 9.90 13.19 31.88
C PRO A 219 11.29 12.57 31.68
N ASP A 220 12.23 12.85 32.59
CA ASP A 220 13.62 12.37 32.49
C ASP A 220 13.71 10.85 32.30
N VAL A 221 12.84 10.09 32.99
CA VAL A 221 12.73 8.61 32.90
C VAL A 221 12.38 8.11 31.49
N ILE A 222 11.68 8.92 30.69
CA ILE A 222 11.32 8.60 29.31
C ILE A 222 12.42 9.09 28.34
N SER A 223 13.10 10.20 28.65
CA SER A 223 14.21 10.71 27.82
C SER A 223 15.36 9.72 27.68
N GLU A 224 15.62 8.89 28.70
CA GLU A 224 16.68 7.87 28.68
C GLU A 224 16.36 6.66 27.78
N LEU A 225 15.07 6.43 27.47
CA LEU A 225 14.59 5.26 26.72
C LEU A 225 13.98 5.61 25.35
N ASN A 226 13.66 6.88 25.13
CA ASN A 226 13.02 7.39 23.92
C ASN A 226 14.04 8.16 23.07
N THR A 227 14.31 7.67 21.87
CA THR A 227 15.32 8.24 20.95
C THR A 227 14.94 9.61 20.38
N GLN A 228 13.70 10.06 20.57
CA GLN A 228 13.16 11.32 20.05
C GLN A 228 12.67 12.29 21.14
N ASN A 229 12.92 11.98 22.43
CA ASN A 229 12.38 12.75 23.57
C ASN A 229 10.85 12.92 23.52
N GLU A 230 10.10 11.89 23.13
CA GLU A 230 8.63 11.96 23.06
C GLU A 230 7.95 11.03 24.07
N LEU A 231 6.66 11.27 24.35
CA LEU A 231 5.81 10.38 25.16
C LEU A 231 5.34 9.14 24.40
N THR A 232 5.65 9.02 23.10
CA THR A 232 5.24 7.91 22.25
C THR A 232 5.88 6.60 22.71
N ILE A 233 5.04 5.58 22.84
CA ILE A 233 5.44 4.22 23.17
C ILE A 233 6.10 3.57 21.96
N HIS A 234 5.68 3.92 20.74
CA HIS A 234 6.26 3.36 19.52
C HIS A 234 7.71 3.81 19.25
N ASN A 235 8.21 4.83 19.98
CA ASN A 235 9.59 5.33 19.88
C ASN A 235 10.55 4.65 20.87
N LEU A 236 10.02 3.77 21.73
CA LEU A 236 10.85 2.92 22.56
C LEU A 236 11.51 1.84 21.68
N GLU A 237 12.82 1.67 21.82
CA GLU A 237 13.62 0.73 21.02
C GLU A 237 13.02 -0.71 20.94
N PRO A 238 12.48 -1.30 22.03
CA PRO A 238 11.86 -2.62 21.97
C PRO A 238 10.58 -2.67 21.12
N ILE A 239 9.83 -1.57 21.07
CA ILE A 239 8.58 -1.47 20.31
C ILE A 239 8.88 -1.21 18.83
N GLN A 240 9.86 -0.37 18.52
CA GLN A 240 10.33 -0.17 17.13
C GLN A 240 10.71 -1.50 16.47
N LYS A 241 11.35 -2.42 17.21
CA LYS A 241 11.72 -3.76 16.72
C LYS A 241 10.54 -4.64 16.32
N VAL A 242 9.34 -4.37 16.83
CA VAL A 242 8.11 -5.15 16.58
C VAL A 242 7.11 -4.39 15.70
N LEU A 243 7.26 -3.07 15.58
CA LEU A 243 6.33 -2.19 14.89
C LEU A 243 6.20 -2.53 13.40
N HIS A 244 7.33 -2.79 12.72
CA HIS A 244 7.32 -3.15 11.30
C HIS A 244 6.54 -4.45 11.06
N GLN A 245 6.67 -5.43 11.95
CA GLN A 245 5.95 -6.70 11.89
C GLN A 245 4.45 -6.50 12.18
N LEU A 246 4.08 -5.59 13.08
CA LEU A 246 2.68 -5.21 13.30
C LEU A 246 2.07 -4.56 12.06
N PHE A 247 2.80 -3.67 11.39
CA PHE A 247 2.36 -3.05 10.14
C PHE A 247 2.22 -4.05 8.99
N MET A 248 3.20 -4.96 8.83
CA MET A 248 3.10 -6.07 7.88
C MET A 248 1.89 -6.95 8.20
N PHE A 249 1.67 -7.28 9.47
CA PHE A 249 0.50 -8.06 9.89
C PHE A 249 -0.80 -7.33 9.56
N ALA A 250 -0.91 -6.03 9.83
CA ALA A 250 -2.08 -5.22 9.52
C ALA A 250 -2.36 -5.17 8.00
N GLY A 251 -1.32 -4.96 7.18
CA GLY A 251 -1.41 -5.00 5.74
C GLY A 251 -1.84 -6.38 5.22
N PHE A 252 -1.24 -7.45 5.72
CA PHE A 252 -1.61 -8.83 5.36
C PHE A 252 -3.04 -9.16 5.78
N TYR A 253 -3.44 -8.79 7.00
CA TYR A 253 -4.79 -8.98 7.51
C TYR A 253 -5.82 -8.30 6.60
N GLY A 254 -5.58 -7.05 6.20
CA GLY A 254 -6.52 -6.30 5.38
C GLY A 254 -6.56 -6.74 3.92
N ALA A 255 -5.42 -7.12 3.35
CA ALA A 255 -5.33 -7.58 1.97
C ALA A 255 -5.80 -9.04 1.80
N PHE A 256 -5.45 -9.93 2.73
CA PHE A 256 -5.58 -11.38 2.56
C PHE A 256 -6.28 -12.10 3.71
N GLY A 257 -6.34 -11.52 4.91
CA GLY A 257 -6.85 -12.19 6.13
C GLY A 257 -8.22 -12.83 5.95
N GLY A 258 -9.17 -12.12 5.32
CA GLY A 258 -10.50 -12.66 5.05
C GLY A 258 -10.50 -13.87 4.11
N MET A 259 -9.59 -13.91 3.13
CA MET A 259 -9.42 -15.06 2.22
C MET A 259 -8.84 -16.26 2.95
N VAL A 260 -7.79 -16.04 3.75
CA VAL A 260 -7.10 -17.07 4.53
C VAL A 260 -8.07 -17.71 5.52
N VAL A 261 -8.76 -16.90 6.33
CA VAL A 261 -9.72 -17.41 7.31
C VAL A 261 -10.89 -18.14 6.65
N LYS A 262 -11.38 -17.65 5.50
CA LYS A 262 -12.42 -18.36 4.72
C LYS A 262 -11.96 -19.73 4.22
N LYS A 263 -10.67 -19.88 3.86
CA LYS A 263 -10.08 -21.15 3.41
C LYS A 263 -9.92 -22.13 4.58
N ILE A 264 -9.53 -21.64 5.76
CA ILE A 264 -9.36 -22.45 6.98
C ILE A 264 -10.72 -22.88 7.56
N SER A 265 -11.66 -21.95 7.75
CA SER A 265 -12.98 -22.25 8.31
C SER A 265 -14.05 -21.32 7.75
N LYS A 266 -14.89 -21.87 6.85
CA LYS A 266 -16.05 -21.16 6.29
C LYS A 266 -17.06 -20.76 7.36
N THR A 267 -17.25 -21.59 8.38
CA THR A 267 -18.19 -21.35 9.49
C THR A 267 -17.73 -20.20 10.36
N PHE A 268 -16.45 -20.20 10.77
CA PHE A 268 -15.89 -19.09 11.54
C PHE A 268 -15.88 -17.80 10.71
N PHE A 269 -15.46 -17.86 9.45
CA PHE A 269 -15.49 -16.71 8.55
C PHE A 269 -16.89 -16.08 8.45
N LYS A 270 -17.96 -16.87 8.34
CA LYS A 270 -19.33 -16.32 8.33
C LYS A 270 -19.66 -15.52 9.59
N LYS A 271 -19.19 -15.97 10.76
CA LYS A 271 -19.40 -15.33 12.07
C LYS A 271 -18.65 -13.99 12.19
N VAL A 272 -17.43 -13.92 11.67
CA VAL A 272 -16.55 -12.74 11.79
C VAL A 272 -16.35 -11.98 10.48
N LYS A 273 -17.15 -12.24 9.44
CA LYS A 273 -16.99 -11.64 8.10
C LYS A 273 -16.92 -10.11 8.12
N LEU A 274 -17.67 -9.47 9.03
CA LEU A 274 -17.69 -8.01 9.16
C LEU A 274 -16.34 -7.45 9.65
N PHE A 275 -15.53 -8.26 10.32
CA PHE A 275 -14.23 -7.87 10.81
C PHE A 275 -13.17 -7.82 9.71
N PHE A 276 -13.42 -8.35 8.50
CA PHE A 276 -12.42 -8.34 7.43
C PHE A 276 -12.75 -7.29 6.36
N PRO A 277 -11.76 -6.51 5.89
CA PRO A 277 -11.93 -5.62 4.75
C PRO A 277 -12.44 -6.33 3.50
N GLU A 278 -13.22 -5.60 2.70
CA GLU A 278 -13.68 -6.10 1.41
C GLU A 278 -12.59 -5.96 0.35
N LYS A 279 -12.67 -6.77 -0.71
CA LYS A 279 -11.70 -6.78 -1.82
C LYS A 279 -11.45 -5.40 -2.45
N LYS A 280 -12.43 -4.49 -2.42
CA LYS A 280 -12.28 -3.11 -2.93
C LYS A 280 -11.28 -2.28 -2.14
N LEU A 281 -10.94 -2.70 -0.92
CA LEU A 281 -9.97 -2.02 -0.06
C LEU A 281 -8.55 -2.59 -0.19
N PHE A 282 -8.35 -3.60 -1.04
CA PHE A 282 -7.06 -4.30 -1.18
C PHE A 282 -5.86 -3.35 -1.34
N PHE A 283 -5.96 -2.34 -2.21
CA PHE A 283 -4.87 -1.39 -2.47
C PHE A 283 -4.65 -0.33 -1.38
N TYR A 284 -5.43 -0.34 -0.31
CA TYR A 284 -5.13 0.46 0.89
C TYR A 284 -4.29 -0.32 1.90
N PHE A 285 -4.34 -1.65 1.86
CA PHE A 285 -3.58 -2.52 2.78
C PHE A 285 -2.32 -3.11 2.14
N LEU A 286 -2.28 -3.22 0.80
CA LEU A 286 -1.10 -3.71 0.09
C LEU A 286 0.15 -2.83 0.27
N PRO A 287 0.09 -1.49 0.23
CA PRO A 287 1.29 -0.65 0.25
C PRO A 287 2.11 -0.81 1.52
N ILE A 288 1.46 -0.83 2.69
CA ILE A 288 2.15 -1.00 3.97
C ILE A 288 2.81 -2.38 4.10
N LEU A 289 2.13 -3.43 3.63
CA LEU A 289 2.70 -4.77 3.58
C LEU A 289 3.91 -4.82 2.64
N ALA A 290 3.77 -4.28 1.43
CA ALA A 290 4.83 -4.27 0.44
C ALA A 290 6.04 -3.47 0.93
N PHE A 291 5.81 -2.28 1.51
CA PHE A 291 6.84 -1.41 2.04
C PHE A 291 7.71 -2.13 3.07
N TYR A 292 7.13 -2.54 4.21
CA TYR A 292 7.88 -3.16 5.28
C TYR A 292 8.45 -4.54 4.91
N PHE A 293 7.74 -5.32 4.07
CA PHE A 293 8.30 -6.57 3.58
C PHE A 293 9.59 -6.34 2.77
N THR A 294 9.57 -5.34 1.87
CA THR A 294 10.79 -4.98 1.14
C THR A 294 11.84 -4.34 2.03
N TYR A 295 11.48 -3.49 2.98
CA TYR A 295 12.43 -2.83 3.85
C TYR A 295 13.17 -3.85 4.76
N ASP A 296 12.42 -4.68 5.50
CA ASP A 296 13.01 -5.60 6.49
C ASP A 296 13.69 -6.81 5.84
N TYR A 297 13.01 -7.47 4.89
CA TYR A 297 13.49 -8.76 4.37
C TYR A 297 14.30 -8.64 3.09
N LEU A 298 14.11 -7.55 2.35
CA LEU A 298 15.01 -7.22 1.26
C LEU A 298 16.11 -6.33 1.85
N PHE A 299 15.90 -5.04 2.10
CA PHE A 299 17.00 -4.11 2.37
C PHE A 299 17.84 -4.39 3.64
N ILE A 300 17.26 -4.64 4.81
CA ILE A 300 18.04 -4.84 6.06
C ILE A 300 18.83 -6.16 6.04
N TYR A 301 18.19 -7.27 5.68
CA TYR A 301 18.87 -8.58 5.60
C TYR A 301 20.10 -8.54 4.69
N LEU A 302 19.95 -7.79 3.62
CA LEU A 302 20.92 -7.52 2.59
C LEU A 302 22.07 -6.62 3.05
N GLU A 303 21.80 -5.59 3.86
CA GLU A 303 22.82 -4.77 4.51
C GLU A 303 23.60 -5.53 5.60
N TYR A 304 22.92 -6.38 6.37
CA TYR A 304 23.53 -7.21 7.42
C TYR A 304 24.61 -8.16 6.88
N ILE A 305 24.39 -8.77 5.71
CA ILE A 305 25.33 -9.74 5.13
C ILE A 305 26.51 -9.05 4.43
N PHE A 306 26.32 -7.83 3.90
CA PHE A 306 27.24 -7.28 2.90
C PHE A 306 27.65 -5.81 3.10
N GLY A 307 27.10 -5.10 4.09
CA GLY A 307 27.47 -3.71 4.44
C GLY A 307 26.56 -2.61 3.85
N ASN A 308 26.93 -1.34 4.14
CA ASN A 308 26.12 -0.12 4.05
C ASN A 308 25.32 0.08 2.73
N ILE A 309 23.99 0.16 2.83
CA ILE A 309 23.07 0.54 1.75
C ILE A 309 22.36 1.83 2.18
N SER A 310 22.24 2.84 1.31
CA SER A 310 21.72 4.17 1.69
C SER A 310 20.25 4.14 2.16
N GLN A 311 20.02 4.07 3.47
CA GLN A 311 18.70 3.92 4.12
C GLN A 311 17.77 5.16 4.03
N ILE A 312 18.34 6.35 3.82
CA ILE A 312 17.66 7.66 4.01
C ILE A 312 16.48 7.90 3.03
N TYR A 313 16.52 7.34 1.83
CA TYR A 313 15.48 7.59 0.81
C TYR A 313 14.25 6.68 0.94
N VAL A 314 14.39 5.52 1.59
CA VAL A 314 13.33 4.51 1.69
C VAL A 314 12.36 4.85 2.81
N TRP A 315 12.88 5.28 3.97
CA TRP A 315 12.08 5.65 5.15
C TRP A 315 10.93 6.61 4.86
N ARG A 316 11.13 7.58 3.98
CA ARG A 316 10.11 8.61 3.67
C ARG A 316 8.86 8.09 2.97
N TRP A 317 8.89 6.89 2.39
CA TRP A 317 7.70 6.28 1.77
C TRP A 317 6.80 5.57 2.78
N GLN A 318 7.27 5.40 4.01
CA GLN A 318 6.53 4.85 5.14
C GLN A 318 5.24 5.64 5.38
N GLU A 319 5.32 6.96 5.54
CA GLU A 319 4.17 7.84 5.80
C GLU A 319 3.05 7.70 4.78
N ILE A 320 3.43 7.54 3.51
CA ILE A 320 2.44 7.33 2.44
C ILE A 320 1.77 5.97 2.64
N ALA A 321 2.53 4.92 2.94
CA ALA A 321 2.00 3.58 3.16
C ALA A 321 1.10 3.51 4.41
N GLU A 322 1.46 4.19 5.49
CA GLU A 322 0.68 4.27 6.73
C GLU A 322 -0.61 5.06 6.53
N THR A 323 -0.56 6.15 5.76
CA THR A 323 -1.75 6.88 5.34
C THR A 323 -2.72 6.00 4.53
N HIS A 324 -2.21 5.13 3.66
CA HIS A 324 -3.06 4.15 2.96
C HIS A 324 -3.77 3.22 3.95
N LEU A 325 -3.03 2.71 4.94
CA LEU A 325 -3.58 1.85 5.98
C LEU A 325 -4.70 2.56 6.76
N ALA A 326 -4.47 3.80 7.20
CA ALA A 326 -5.44 4.61 7.93
C ALA A 326 -6.73 4.83 7.11
N ILE A 327 -6.61 5.23 5.83
CA ILE A 327 -7.76 5.40 4.93
C ILE A 327 -8.48 4.07 4.70
N GLY A 328 -7.73 2.96 4.53
CA GLY A 328 -8.29 1.62 4.36
C GLY A 328 -9.16 1.20 5.52
N PHE A 329 -8.68 1.40 6.75
CA PHE A 329 -9.46 1.14 7.97
C PHE A 329 -10.66 2.07 8.10
N PHE A 330 -10.51 3.36 7.81
CA PHE A 330 -11.62 4.31 7.85
C PHE A 330 -12.76 3.90 6.92
N LEU A 331 -12.44 3.60 5.66
CA LEU A 331 -13.41 3.13 4.67
C LEU A 331 -14.04 1.79 5.05
N HIS A 332 -13.26 0.88 5.66
CA HIS A 332 -13.77 -0.37 6.21
C HIS A 332 -14.82 -0.11 7.30
N MET A 333 -14.50 0.74 8.27
CA MET A 333 -15.38 1.05 9.39
C MET A 333 -16.69 1.71 8.95
N LEU A 334 -16.63 2.65 8.00
CA LEU A 334 -17.83 3.25 7.39
C LEU A 334 -18.71 2.19 6.72
N ASN A 335 -18.11 1.28 5.96
CA ASN A 335 -18.82 0.22 5.26
C ASN A 335 -19.48 -0.78 6.23
N VAL A 336 -18.79 -1.17 7.31
CA VAL A 336 -19.34 -2.05 8.35
C VAL A 336 -20.52 -1.39 9.06
N ARG A 337 -20.36 -0.13 9.49
CA ARG A 337 -21.45 0.62 10.14
C ARG A 337 -22.67 0.73 9.23
N LYS A 338 -22.48 1.10 7.96
CA LYS A 338 -23.57 1.22 6.98
C LYS A 338 -24.35 -0.09 6.83
N LYS A 339 -23.66 -1.23 6.73
CA LYS A 339 -24.30 -2.55 6.64
C LYS A 339 -25.14 -2.89 7.87
N LEU A 340 -24.66 -2.55 9.07
CA LEU A 340 -25.36 -2.87 10.31
C LEU A 340 -26.61 -2.01 10.52
N ILE A 341 -26.58 -0.75 10.08
CA ILE A 341 -27.73 0.16 10.11
C ILE A 341 -28.78 -0.27 9.08
N ASN A 342 -28.37 -0.53 7.83
CA ASN A 342 -29.31 -0.91 6.78
C ASN A 342 -30.02 -2.24 7.09
N LYS A 343 -29.32 -3.21 7.70
CA LYS A 343 -29.91 -4.47 8.17
C LYS A 343 -30.80 -4.32 9.42
N LYS A 344 -31.09 -3.10 9.88
CA LYS A 344 -32.05 -2.83 10.95
C LYS A 344 -33.42 -2.42 10.39
N HIS A 345 -33.48 -2.10 9.09
CA HIS A 345 -34.69 -1.66 8.38
C HIS A 345 -35.24 -2.72 7.41
N THR A 346 -34.71 -3.94 7.49
CA THR A 346 -35.17 -5.16 6.83
C THR A 346 -35.30 -6.23 7.90
#